data_AF-A0A382U133-F1
#
_entry.id   AF-A0A382U133-F1
#
_cell.length_a   1.000
_cell.length_b   1.000
_cell.length_c   1.000
_cell.angle_alpha   90.00
_cell.angle_beta   90.00
_cell.angle_gamma   90.00
#
_symmetry.space_group_name_H-M   'P 1'
#
loop_
_entity.id
_entity.type
_entity.pdbx_description
1 polymer ?
#
loop_
_entity_poly.entity_id
_entity_poly.type
_entity_poly.pdbx_seq_one_letter_code
_entity_poly.pdbx_strand_id
1 'polypeptide(L)'
;PNHSVVTACSTGAHAIGDAARLIMLDDADVMVAGGSESPVTRLGVAGFAAARALSTNFNDQPERASRPWDQDRDGFVMGEGAGIVVLEEYEHACRRGAHIYAEVAGYGLSGDAHHITAPTPDGDGGYRSMKSAMRKAELETVDIDYINAHGTSTPLGDEIEHAAVKRLFKDAAETISMSSTKSSIGHLLGAAGAVEAIFSTMAVVNNAVPPTLNLQKPSEGCDLDLVPLKSKHRIVRVALSNSFGFGGTNATLIVKKCVAPESKKIKARP
;
A
#
# COMPACT_ATOMS: atom_id res chain seq x y z
N PRO A 1 7.80 23.16 2.98
CA PRO A 1 8.42 22.27 4.01
C PRO A 1 9.45 21.32 3.38
N ASN A 2 10.48 20.89 4.12
CA ASN A 2 11.41 19.82 3.71
C ASN A 2 11.56 18.84 4.88
N HIS A 3 11.00 17.65 4.73
CA HIS A 3 10.86 16.65 5.79
C HIS A 3 11.14 15.26 5.23
N SER A 4 11.83 14.42 6.02
CA SER A 4 12.11 13.03 5.69
C SER A 4 11.69 12.14 6.85
N VAL A 5 10.75 11.24 6.58
CA VAL A 5 10.33 10.20 7.53
C VAL A 5 11.14 8.92 7.28
N VAL A 6 11.45 8.18 8.34
CA VAL A 6 12.11 6.86 8.25
C VAL A 6 11.38 5.89 9.15
N THR A 7 10.65 4.96 8.54
CA THR A 7 9.73 4.03 9.22
C THR A 7 9.80 2.66 8.55
N ALA A 8 11.02 2.20 8.26
CA ALA A 8 11.26 0.93 7.56
C ALA A 8 10.42 0.84 6.26
N CYS A 9 9.72 -0.27 6.05
CA CYS A 9 8.99 -0.55 4.81
C CYS A 9 7.81 0.40 4.53
N SER A 10 7.28 1.06 5.56
CA SER A 10 6.15 1.99 5.42
C SER A 10 6.59 3.43 5.08
N THR A 11 7.90 3.69 4.97
CA THR A 11 8.49 5.02 4.73
C THR A 11 7.83 5.77 3.59
N GLY A 12 7.76 5.19 2.38
CA GLY A 12 7.16 5.86 1.24
C GLY A 12 5.68 6.20 1.42
N ALA A 13 4.92 5.35 2.12
CA ALA A 13 3.51 5.60 2.41
C ALA A 13 3.33 6.70 3.47
N HIS A 14 4.14 6.68 4.53
CA HIS A 14 4.15 7.76 5.51
C HIS A 14 4.58 9.09 4.87
N ALA A 15 5.57 9.10 3.97
CA ALA A 15 6.00 10.32 3.29
C ALA A 15 4.86 10.97 2.49
N ILE A 16 4.08 10.16 1.75
CA ILE A 16 2.88 10.62 1.03
C ILE A 16 1.80 11.10 2.01
N GLY A 17 1.52 10.34 3.05
CA GLY A 17 0.51 10.69 4.04
C GLY A 17 0.84 11.96 4.84
N ASP A 18 2.10 12.13 5.22
CA ASP A 18 2.58 13.31 5.94
C ASP A 18 2.57 14.54 5.02
N ALA A 19 2.94 14.39 3.75
CA ALA A 19 2.80 15.45 2.75
C ALA A 19 1.34 15.87 2.54
N ALA A 20 0.41 14.91 2.49
CA ALA A 20 -1.02 15.20 2.44
C ALA A 20 -1.48 15.99 3.67
N ARG A 21 -1.00 15.64 4.87
CA ARG A 21 -1.30 16.40 6.09
C ARG A 21 -0.74 17.81 6.08
N LEU A 22 0.50 18.00 5.61
CA LEU A 22 1.10 19.32 5.49
C LEU A 22 0.25 20.22 4.59
N ILE A 23 -0.24 19.68 3.47
CA ILE A 23 -1.18 20.41 2.59
C ILE A 23 -2.50 20.70 3.31
N MET A 24 -3.10 19.70 3.95
CA MET A 24 -4.36 19.86 4.68
C MET A 24 -4.29 20.89 5.82
N LEU A 25 -3.11 21.08 6.40
CA LEU A 25 -2.84 22.01 7.50
C LEU A 25 -2.36 23.38 7.01
N ASP A 26 -2.39 23.64 5.70
CA ASP A 26 -2.00 24.92 5.07
C ASP A 26 -0.50 25.23 5.21
N ASP A 27 0.35 24.22 5.44
CA ASP A 27 1.82 24.38 5.48
C ASP A 27 2.43 24.41 4.05
N ALA A 28 1.69 23.96 3.03
CA ALA A 28 2.09 23.97 1.62
C ALA A 28 0.91 23.81 0.66
N ASP A 29 0.96 24.47 -0.50
CA ASP A 29 0.02 24.18 -1.61
C ASP A 29 0.41 22.94 -2.42
N VAL A 30 1.72 22.64 -2.49
CA VAL A 30 2.30 21.59 -3.32
C VAL A 30 3.41 20.87 -2.57
N MET A 31 3.41 19.54 -2.62
CA MET A 31 4.46 18.70 -2.02
C MET A 31 4.91 17.62 -3.00
N VAL A 32 6.23 17.42 -3.11
CA VAL A 32 6.82 16.24 -3.75
C VAL A 32 7.04 15.19 -2.67
N ALA A 33 6.44 14.02 -2.82
CA ALA A 33 6.43 13.00 -1.78
C ALA A 33 6.61 11.59 -2.33
N GLY A 34 7.18 10.69 -1.53
CA GLY A 34 7.40 9.31 -1.91
C GLY A 34 8.64 8.73 -1.25
N GLY A 35 9.30 7.79 -1.92
CA GLY A 35 10.50 7.15 -1.42
C GLY A 35 11.34 6.52 -2.53
N SER A 36 12.63 6.40 -2.27
CA SER A 36 13.59 5.70 -3.11
C SER A 36 14.45 4.78 -2.25
N GLU A 37 14.79 3.61 -2.76
CA GLU A 37 15.60 2.64 -2.06
C GLU A 37 16.44 1.83 -3.05
N SER A 38 17.70 1.56 -2.69
CA SER A 38 18.59 0.64 -3.39
C SER A 38 19.27 -0.26 -2.37
N PRO A 39 18.55 -1.26 -1.81
CA PRO A 39 19.02 -2.03 -0.68
C PRO A 39 19.74 -3.32 -1.08
N VAL A 40 19.86 -3.64 -2.39
CA VAL A 40 20.46 -4.88 -2.89
C VAL A 40 21.98 -4.76 -2.84
N THR A 41 22.48 -4.80 -1.62
CA THR A 41 23.90 -4.80 -1.28
C THR A 41 24.22 -6.10 -0.55
N ARG A 42 25.51 -6.48 -0.52
CA ARG A 42 25.95 -7.67 0.24
C ARG A 42 25.49 -7.62 1.70
N LEU A 43 25.54 -6.44 2.31
CA LEU A 43 25.11 -6.24 3.70
C LEU A 43 23.59 -6.34 3.83
N GLY A 44 22.82 -5.72 2.93
CA GLY A 44 21.36 -5.79 2.94
C GLY A 44 20.85 -7.23 2.80
N VAL A 45 21.35 -7.94 1.79
CA VAL A 45 20.99 -9.35 1.56
C VAL A 45 21.41 -10.23 2.74
N ALA A 46 22.64 -10.09 3.25
CA ALA A 46 23.11 -10.87 4.40
C ALA A 46 22.29 -10.58 5.67
N GLY A 47 21.92 -9.32 5.91
CA GLY A 47 21.11 -8.92 7.06
C GLY A 47 19.72 -9.55 7.06
N PHE A 48 19.01 -9.47 5.93
CA PHE A 48 17.67 -10.08 5.83
C PHE A 48 17.71 -11.60 5.74
N ALA A 49 18.77 -12.19 5.18
CA ALA A 49 19.00 -13.64 5.23
C ALA A 49 19.20 -14.10 6.68
N ALA A 50 20.01 -13.38 7.47
CA ALA A 50 20.22 -13.67 8.90
C ALA A 50 18.92 -13.53 9.71
N ALA A 51 18.05 -12.58 9.34
CA ALA A 51 16.72 -12.42 9.92
C ALA A 51 15.70 -13.47 9.44
N ARG A 52 16.07 -14.37 8.52
CA ARG A 52 15.20 -15.39 7.90
C ARG A 52 13.96 -14.80 7.24
N ALA A 53 14.10 -13.61 6.65
CA ALA A 53 12.99 -12.90 6.02
C ALA A 53 12.96 -13.06 4.50
N LEU A 54 14.07 -13.49 3.89
CA LEU A 54 14.19 -13.69 2.45
C LEU A 54 13.68 -15.07 2.02
N SER A 55 13.11 -15.15 0.82
CA SER A 55 12.87 -16.42 0.15
C SER A 55 14.19 -17.16 -0.09
N THR A 56 14.18 -18.48 0.14
CA THR A 56 15.36 -19.36 -0.02
C THR A 56 15.04 -20.63 -0.82
N ASN A 57 13.78 -21.06 -0.84
CA ASN A 57 13.35 -22.27 -1.54
C ASN A 57 13.28 -22.09 -3.08
N PHE A 58 13.31 -20.85 -3.56
CA PHE A 58 13.18 -20.51 -4.99
C PHE A 58 14.47 -19.92 -5.58
N ASN A 59 15.64 -20.17 -4.98
CA ASN A 59 16.91 -19.64 -5.48
C ASN A 59 17.22 -20.03 -6.93
N ASP A 60 16.80 -21.22 -7.36
CA ASP A 60 16.98 -21.70 -8.75
C ASP A 60 15.89 -21.20 -9.72
N GLN A 61 14.83 -20.55 -9.20
CA GLN A 61 13.69 -20.01 -9.96
C GLN A 61 13.23 -18.66 -9.36
N PRO A 62 14.12 -17.64 -9.33
CA PRO A 62 13.89 -16.39 -8.60
C PRO A 62 12.66 -15.62 -9.08
N GLU A 63 12.26 -15.75 -10.34
CA GLU A 63 11.04 -15.17 -10.91
C GLU A 63 9.75 -15.70 -10.28
N ARG A 64 9.82 -16.86 -9.61
CA ARG A 64 8.69 -17.49 -8.90
C ARG A 64 8.68 -17.22 -7.39
N ALA A 65 9.72 -16.58 -6.87
CA ALA A 65 10.00 -16.53 -5.43
C ALA A 65 9.05 -15.59 -4.66
N SER A 66 8.77 -14.38 -5.17
CA SER A 66 7.79 -13.50 -4.53
C SER A 66 6.38 -13.97 -4.86
N ARG A 67 5.74 -14.61 -3.88
CA ARG A 67 4.45 -15.29 -4.02
C ARG A 67 3.54 -15.08 -2.81
N PRO A 68 2.99 -13.87 -2.64
CA PRO A 68 2.12 -13.53 -1.52
C PRO A 68 0.93 -14.49 -1.42
N TRP A 69 0.65 -14.97 -0.20
CA TRP A 69 -0.41 -15.92 0.15
C TRP A 69 -0.36 -17.31 -0.50
N ASP A 70 0.64 -17.62 -1.34
CA ASP A 70 0.80 -18.96 -1.87
C ASP A 70 1.26 -19.93 -0.77
N GLN A 71 0.81 -21.18 -0.82
CA GLN A 71 1.13 -22.19 0.19
C GLN A 71 2.62 -22.47 0.34
N ASP A 72 3.42 -22.29 -0.72
CA ASP A 72 4.87 -22.57 -0.65
C ASP A 72 5.70 -21.29 -0.44
N ARG A 73 5.08 -20.16 -0.07
CA ARG A 73 5.80 -18.92 0.23
C ARG A 73 6.73 -19.11 1.45
N ASP A 74 7.91 -18.51 1.41
CA ASP A 74 8.91 -18.69 2.47
C ASP A 74 9.67 -17.40 2.84
N GLY A 75 9.34 -16.27 2.22
CA GLY A 75 9.97 -14.98 2.49
C GLY A 75 9.85 -14.03 1.30
N PHE A 76 10.27 -12.78 1.48
CA PHE A 76 10.22 -11.80 0.40
C PHE A 76 11.47 -11.86 -0.50
N VAL A 77 11.35 -11.28 -1.69
CA VAL A 77 12.47 -11.01 -2.59
C VAL A 77 12.81 -9.53 -2.48
N MET A 78 14.09 -9.17 -2.28
CA MET A 78 14.50 -7.76 -2.25
C MET A 78 14.38 -7.14 -3.63
N GLY A 79 13.80 -5.93 -3.69
CA GLY A 79 13.76 -5.11 -4.90
C GLY A 79 14.36 -3.72 -4.64
N GLU A 80 14.58 -2.98 -5.72
CA GLU A 80 15.08 -1.59 -5.69
C GLU A 80 14.17 -0.72 -6.54
N GLY A 81 14.13 0.58 -6.23
CA GLY A 81 13.41 1.53 -7.06
C GLY A 81 13.01 2.79 -6.33
N ALA A 82 12.25 3.62 -7.02
CA ALA A 82 11.69 4.85 -6.49
C ALA A 82 10.26 5.05 -6.97
N GLY A 83 9.42 5.59 -6.08
CA GLY A 83 8.08 6.06 -6.39
C GLY A 83 7.95 7.46 -5.85
N ILE A 84 7.59 8.42 -6.71
CA ILE A 84 7.40 9.82 -6.36
C ILE A 84 6.07 10.29 -6.94
N VAL A 85 5.31 11.03 -6.12
CA VAL A 85 4.08 11.71 -6.51
C VAL A 85 4.21 13.20 -6.24
N VAL A 86 3.46 14.00 -7.00
CA VAL A 86 3.24 15.42 -6.72
C VAL A 86 1.83 15.53 -6.16
N LEU A 87 1.73 15.96 -4.90
CA LEU A 87 0.48 16.23 -4.22
C LEU A 87 0.22 17.73 -4.23
N GLU A 88 -1.03 18.12 -4.40
CA GLU A 88 -1.45 19.52 -4.39
C GLU A 88 -2.74 19.69 -3.61
N GLU A 89 -2.93 20.88 -3.04
CA GLU A 89 -4.23 21.33 -2.55
C GLU A 89 -5.23 21.29 -3.71
N TYR A 90 -6.44 20.78 -3.44
CA TYR A 90 -7.40 20.45 -4.47
C TYR A 90 -7.89 21.68 -5.25
N GLU A 91 -8.21 22.76 -4.56
CA GLU A 91 -8.67 24.00 -5.20
C GLU A 91 -7.52 24.67 -5.97
N HIS A 92 -6.29 24.62 -5.47
CA HIS A 92 -5.08 25.05 -6.17
C HIS A 92 -4.91 24.28 -7.49
N ALA A 93 -4.97 22.95 -7.45
CA ALA A 93 -4.87 22.08 -8.61
C ALA A 93 -5.97 22.37 -9.64
N CYS A 94 -7.21 22.56 -9.18
CA CYS A 94 -8.35 22.92 -10.03
C CYS A 94 -8.17 24.29 -10.69
N ARG A 95 -7.75 25.32 -9.92
CA ARG A 95 -7.55 26.69 -10.44
C ARG A 95 -6.54 26.75 -11.58
N ARG A 96 -5.47 25.95 -11.51
CA ARG A 96 -4.45 25.90 -12.57
C ARG A 96 -4.74 24.88 -13.68
N GLY A 97 -5.85 24.15 -13.61
CA GLY A 97 -6.24 23.15 -14.60
C GLY A 97 -5.33 21.91 -14.63
N ALA A 98 -4.86 21.46 -13.46
CA ALA A 98 -4.03 20.27 -13.34
C ALA A 98 -4.76 19.00 -13.79
N HIS A 99 -4.03 18.04 -14.37
CA HIS A 99 -4.55 16.69 -14.52
C HIS A 99 -4.49 15.96 -13.18
N ILE A 100 -5.66 15.63 -12.61
CA ILE A 100 -5.78 14.95 -11.32
C ILE A 100 -5.97 13.46 -11.57
N TYR A 101 -4.99 12.65 -11.14
CA TYR A 101 -5.09 11.19 -11.23
C TYR A 101 -6.07 10.61 -10.21
N ALA A 102 -5.94 11.04 -8.96
CA ALA A 102 -6.77 10.63 -7.84
C ALA A 102 -6.60 11.58 -6.65
N GLU A 103 -7.43 11.41 -5.64
CA GLU A 103 -7.38 12.10 -4.36
C GLU A 103 -6.79 11.18 -3.29
N VAL A 104 -5.89 11.69 -2.44
CA VAL A 104 -5.51 11.02 -1.18
C VAL A 104 -6.59 11.37 -0.14
N ALA A 105 -7.63 10.55 -0.08
CA ALA A 105 -8.81 10.82 0.75
C ALA A 105 -8.59 10.48 2.23
N GLY A 106 -7.62 9.63 2.56
CA GLY A 106 -7.40 9.19 3.94
C GLY A 106 -6.01 8.66 4.19
N TYR A 107 -5.51 8.88 5.41
CA TYR A 107 -4.20 8.42 5.85
C TYR A 107 -4.22 7.98 7.31
N GLY A 108 -4.12 6.67 7.51
CA GLY A 108 -4.01 5.99 8.80
C GLY A 108 -2.57 5.63 9.12
N LEU A 109 -2.24 5.69 10.41
CA LEU A 109 -0.99 5.14 10.94
C LEU A 109 -1.23 4.52 12.31
N SER A 110 -0.44 3.52 12.67
CA SER A 110 -0.46 2.87 13.97
C SER A 110 0.91 2.29 14.34
N GLY A 111 1.09 1.93 15.61
CA GLY A 111 2.27 1.24 16.13
C GLY A 111 1.89 -0.08 16.80
N ASP A 112 2.61 -1.17 16.56
CA ASP A 112 2.29 -2.49 17.16
C ASP A 112 2.78 -2.63 18.60
N ALA A 113 3.97 -2.07 18.90
CA ALA A 113 4.66 -2.20 20.20
C ALA A 113 4.77 -3.65 20.70
N HIS A 114 4.99 -4.60 19.79
CA HIS A 114 4.95 -6.04 20.09
C HIS A 114 6.30 -6.75 19.91
N HIS A 115 6.84 -6.76 18.69
CA HIS A 115 8.09 -7.43 18.37
C HIS A 115 8.85 -6.64 17.30
N ILE A 116 10.18 -6.81 17.25
CA ILE A 116 11.04 -6.08 16.32
C ILE A 116 10.77 -6.43 14.84
N THR A 117 10.39 -7.69 14.57
CA THR A 117 10.21 -8.21 13.21
C THR A 117 8.87 -8.86 12.93
N ALA A 118 8.02 -9.03 13.93
CA ALA A 118 6.74 -9.73 13.79
C ALA A 118 5.59 -8.80 14.20
N PRO A 119 4.48 -8.77 13.42
CA PRO A 119 3.28 -8.08 13.84
C PRO A 119 2.63 -8.81 15.02
N THR A 120 1.65 -8.18 15.68
CA THR A 120 0.85 -8.88 16.69
C THR A 120 0.10 -10.06 16.05
N PRO A 121 -0.06 -11.20 16.75
CA PRO A 121 -0.72 -12.38 16.18
C PRO A 121 -2.15 -12.13 15.68
N ASP A 122 -2.82 -11.11 16.21
CA ASP A 122 -4.19 -10.72 15.83
C ASP A 122 -4.24 -9.63 14.75
N GLY A 123 -3.08 -9.14 14.28
CA GLY A 123 -2.98 -8.11 13.24
C GLY A 123 -3.59 -6.76 13.63
N ASP A 124 -3.75 -6.45 14.93
CA ASP A 124 -4.43 -5.25 15.39
C ASP A 124 -3.75 -3.95 14.90
N GLY A 125 -2.43 -3.97 14.74
CA GLY A 125 -1.66 -2.90 14.12
C GLY A 125 -2.22 -2.42 12.78
N GLY A 126 -2.14 -3.30 11.78
CA GLY A 126 -2.67 -3.05 10.44
C GLY A 126 -4.16 -2.74 10.48
N TYR A 127 -4.94 -3.46 11.30
CA TYR A 127 -6.38 -3.21 11.49
C TYR A 127 -6.67 -1.77 11.93
N ARG A 128 -5.98 -1.27 12.97
CA ARG A 128 -6.15 0.11 13.45
C ARG A 128 -5.71 1.14 12.42
N SER A 129 -4.65 0.84 11.64
CA SER A 129 -4.19 1.73 10.58
C SER A 129 -5.24 1.87 9.48
N MET A 130 -5.76 0.74 8.96
CA MET A 130 -6.83 0.71 7.96
C MET A 130 -8.09 1.42 8.46
N LYS A 131 -8.56 1.07 9.67
CA LYS A 131 -9.74 1.71 10.29
C LYS A 131 -9.55 3.21 10.48
N SER A 132 -8.35 3.67 10.86
CA SER A 132 -8.07 5.10 10.97
C SER A 132 -8.06 5.81 9.62
N ALA A 133 -7.56 5.17 8.56
CA ALA A 133 -7.51 5.75 7.21
C ALA A 133 -8.93 5.93 6.66
N MET A 134 -9.76 4.89 6.76
CA MET A 134 -11.16 4.92 6.36
C MET A 134 -11.97 5.95 7.14
N ARG A 135 -11.80 6.02 8.47
CA ARG A 135 -12.48 7.04 9.30
C ARG A 135 -12.14 8.45 8.86
N LYS A 136 -10.88 8.73 8.50
CA LYS A 136 -10.46 10.06 8.03
C LYS A 136 -10.98 10.38 6.63
N ALA A 137 -11.19 9.35 5.81
CA ALA A 137 -11.81 9.48 4.50
C ALA A 137 -13.35 9.52 4.56
N GLU A 138 -13.94 9.34 5.76
CA GLU A 138 -15.39 9.22 5.96
C GLU A 138 -16.01 8.09 5.10
N LEU A 139 -15.32 6.95 5.04
CA LEU A 139 -15.73 5.77 4.27
C LEU A 139 -15.99 4.56 5.15
N GLU A 140 -16.92 3.71 4.69
CA GLU A 140 -17.22 2.41 5.26
C GLU A 140 -16.57 1.27 4.43
N THR A 141 -16.59 0.05 4.96
CA THR A 141 -15.96 -1.12 4.29
C THR A 141 -16.56 -1.41 2.92
N VAL A 142 -17.85 -1.11 2.74
CA VAL A 142 -18.58 -1.29 1.48
C VAL A 142 -18.14 -0.31 0.38
N ASP A 143 -17.46 0.78 0.74
CA ASP A 143 -17.01 1.79 -0.21
C ASP A 143 -15.65 1.47 -0.85
N ILE A 144 -14.89 0.55 -0.25
CA ILE A 144 -13.58 0.15 -0.76
C ILE A 144 -13.76 -0.90 -1.86
N ASP A 145 -13.20 -0.66 -3.03
CA ASP A 145 -13.30 -1.58 -4.17
C ASP A 145 -12.07 -2.49 -4.29
N TYR A 146 -10.90 -1.99 -3.90
CA TYR A 146 -9.62 -2.66 -4.09
C TYR A 146 -8.68 -2.43 -2.91
N ILE A 147 -7.93 -3.47 -2.52
CA ILE A 147 -6.84 -3.38 -1.55
C ILE A 147 -5.52 -3.79 -2.22
N ASN A 148 -4.55 -2.88 -2.25
CA ASN A 148 -3.16 -3.26 -2.44
C ASN A 148 -2.57 -3.56 -1.06
N ALA A 149 -2.42 -4.85 -0.76
CA ALA A 149 -1.91 -5.31 0.52
C ALA A 149 -0.40 -5.12 0.62
N HIS A 150 0.12 -5.21 1.85
CA HIS A 150 1.56 -5.30 2.04
C HIS A 150 2.10 -6.63 1.52
N GLY A 151 1.49 -7.78 1.80
CA GLY A 151 1.71 -9.09 1.17
C GLY A 151 3.17 -9.38 0.81
N THR A 152 3.97 -9.76 1.81
CA THR A 152 5.43 -9.90 1.68
C THR A 152 5.88 -11.27 1.23
N SER A 153 4.97 -12.24 1.04
CA SER A 153 5.34 -13.65 0.85
C SER A 153 5.98 -14.27 2.10
N THR A 154 5.86 -13.62 3.27
CA THR A 154 6.28 -14.23 4.54
C THR A 154 5.12 -15.06 5.10
N PRO A 155 5.37 -16.26 5.65
CA PRO A 155 4.29 -17.12 6.15
C PRO A 155 3.38 -16.40 7.16
N LEU A 156 3.97 -15.83 8.21
CA LEU A 156 3.26 -15.17 9.30
C LEU A 156 2.62 -13.83 8.86
N GLY A 157 3.34 -13.00 8.12
CA GLY A 157 2.88 -11.65 7.75
C GLY A 157 1.67 -11.68 6.84
N ASP A 158 1.69 -12.55 5.83
CA ASP A 158 0.60 -12.67 4.85
C ASP A 158 -0.70 -13.19 5.48
N GLU A 159 -0.60 -14.17 6.39
CA GLU A 159 -1.75 -14.71 7.13
C GLU A 159 -2.36 -13.67 8.09
N ILE A 160 -1.51 -12.94 8.81
CA ILE A 160 -1.96 -11.91 9.76
C ILE A 160 -2.62 -10.74 9.04
N GLU A 161 -2.04 -10.27 7.93
CA GLU A 161 -2.65 -9.20 7.14
C GLU A 161 -3.99 -9.63 6.54
N HIS A 162 -4.05 -10.83 5.96
CA HIS A 162 -5.30 -11.37 5.41
C HIS A 162 -6.39 -11.46 6.48
N ALA A 163 -6.07 -12.03 7.65
CA ALA A 163 -7.01 -12.15 8.76
C ALA A 163 -7.47 -10.77 9.28
N ALA A 164 -6.57 -9.78 9.34
CA ALA A 164 -6.91 -8.42 9.76
C ALA A 164 -7.87 -7.74 8.76
N VAL A 165 -7.62 -7.90 7.45
CA VAL A 165 -8.52 -7.42 6.39
C VAL A 165 -9.88 -8.11 6.51
N LYS A 166 -9.93 -9.43 6.57
CA LYS A 166 -11.17 -10.20 6.70
C LYS A 166 -11.99 -9.79 7.93
N ARG A 167 -11.32 -9.60 9.07
CA ARG A 167 -11.95 -9.14 10.32
C ARG A 167 -12.51 -7.72 10.22
N LEU A 168 -11.83 -6.82 9.52
CA LEU A 168 -12.28 -5.45 9.31
C LEU A 168 -13.48 -5.38 8.36
N PHE A 169 -13.39 -6.09 7.23
CA PHE A 169 -14.37 -6.02 6.16
C PHE A 169 -15.63 -6.86 6.43
N LYS A 170 -15.52 -7.96 7.18
CA LYS A 170 -16.63 -8.85 7.55
C LYS A 170 -17.48 -9.19 6.31
N ASP A 171 -18.74 -8.76 6.29
CA ASP A 171 -19.69 -9.04 5.21
C ASP A 171 -19.29 -8.38 3.88
N ALA A 172 -18.47 -7.33 3.89
CA ALA A 172 -17.93 -6.70 2.69
C ALA A 172 -16.69 -7.43 2.13
N ALA A 173 -16.19 -8.48 2.79
CA ALA A 173 -15.02 -9.22 2.32
C ALA A 173 -15.20 -9.86 0.94
N GLU A 174 -16.43 -10.24 0.58
CA GLU A 174 -16.76 -10.85 -0.71
C GLU A 174 -16.83 -9.84 -1.86
N THR A 175 -16.98 -8.55 -1.53
CA THR A 175 -17.15 -7.51 -2.55
C THR A 175 -15.84 -6.88 -2.98
N ILE A 176 -14.75 -7.09 -2.25
CA ILE A 176 -13.44 -6.49 -2.52
C ILE A 176 -12.53 -7.41 -3.34
N SER A 177 -11.63 -6.81 -4.12
CA SER A 177 -10.46 -7.51 -4.66
C SER A 177 -9.22 -7.08 -3.90
N MET A 178 -8.30 -8.00 -3.63
CA MET A 178 -7.05 -7.72 -2.94
C MET A 178 -5.87 -8.30 -3.74
N SER A 179 -4.77 -7.58 -3.87
CA SER A 179 -3.55 -8.13 -4.47
C SER A 179 -2.31 -7.59 -3.77
N SER A 180 -1.13 -8.14 -4.10
CA SER A 180 0.14 -7.56 -3.69
C SER A 180 1.07 -7.38 -4.89
N THR A 181 1.40 -6.11 -5.14
CA THR A 181 2.33 -5.69 -6.20
C THR A 181 3.77 -6.18 -5.97
N LYS A 182 4.13 -6.58 -4.74
CA LYS A 182 5.45 -7.16 -4.45
C LYS A 182 5.73 -8.44 -5.23
N SER A 183 4.67 -9.19 -5.59
CA SER A 183 4.79 -10.35 -6.48
C SER A 183 5.41 -10.02 -7.85
N SER A 184 5.32 -8.76 -8.29
CA SER A 184 5.82 -8.30 -9.59
C SER A 184 7.18 -7.61 -9.53
N ILE A 185 7.45 -6.86 -8.46
CA ILE A 185 8.64 -5.99 -8.36
C ILE A 185 9.54 -6.31 -7.16
N GLY A 186 9.20 -7.33 -6.38
CA GLY A 186 9.83 -7.60 -5.09
C GLY A 186 9.47 -6.57 -4.02
N HIS A 187 10.19 -6.61 -2.92
CA HIS A 187 10.03 -5.71 -1.80
C HIS A 187 11.08 -4.59 -1.83
N LEU A 188 10.63 -3.38 -2.18
CA LEU A 188 11.47 -2.18 -2.32
C LEU A 188 11.79 -1.47 -0.99
N LEU A 189 11.66 -2.18 0.15
CA LEU A 189 11.80 -1.66 1.51
C LEU A 189 11.22 -0.24 1.68
N GLY A 190 12.06 0.79 1.91
CA GLY A 190 11.62 2.16 2.16
C GLY A 190 10.81 2.80 1.01
N ALA A 191 11.01 2.36 -0.23
CA ALA A 191 10.27 2.86 -1.38
C ALA A 191 8.95 2.11 -1.65
N ALA A 192 8.71 0.97 -0.98
CA ALA A 192 7.58 0.10 -1.26
C ALA A 192 6.23 0.84 -1.17
N GLY A 193 5.98 1.51 -0.04
CA GLY A 193 4.72 2.23 0.18
C GLY A 193 4.41 3.31 -0.85
N ALA A 194 5.43 3.95 -1.44
CA ALA A 194 5.21 4.97 -2.47
C ALA A 194 4.84 4.35 -3.82
N VAL A 195 5.55 3.29 -4.23
CA VAL A 195 5.24 2.57 -5.47
C VAL A 195 3.88 1.86 -5.36
N GLU A 196 3.54 1.32 -4.20
CA GLU A 196 2.23 0.71 -3.90
C GLU A 196 1.07 1.72 -3.99
N ALA A 197 1.28 2.96 -3.54
CA ALA A 197 0.32 4.04 -3.69
C ALA A 197 0.12 4.41 -5.17
N ILE A 198 1.18 4.41 -5.97
CA ILE A 198 1.10 4.62 -7.42
C ILE A 198 0.31 3.50 -8.09
N PHE A 199 0.58 2.23 -7.80
CA PHE A 199 -0.22 1.11 -8.31
C PHE A 199 -1.69 1.24 -7.95
N SER A 200 -1.99 1.59 -6.71
CA SER A 200 -3.36 1.79 -6.22
C SER A 200 -4.06 2.95 -6.96
N THR A 201 -3.34 4.04 -7.21
CA THR A 201 -3.81 5.17 -8.02
C THR A 201 -4.10 4.74 -9.46
N MET A 202 -3.20 3.98 -10.08
CA MET A 202 -3.39 3.49 -11.44
C MET A 202 -4.52 2.47 -11.54
N ALA A 203 -4.81 1.70 -10.48
CA ALA A 203 -5.97 0.81 -10.44
C ALA A 203 -7.29 1.61 -10.50
N VAL A 204 -7.35 2.74 -9.77
CA VAL A 204 -8.49 3.69 -9.81
C VAL A 204 -8.64 4.31 -11.21
N VAL A 205 -7.54 4.79 -11.78
CA VAL A 205 -7.54 5.45 -13.11
C VAL A 205 -7.97 4.49 -14.22
N ASN A 206 -7.45 3.26 -14.20
CA ASN A 206 -7.62 2.31 -15.29
C ASN A 206 -8.79 1.34 -15.11
N ASN A 207 -9.48 1.35 -13.95
CA ASN A 207 -10.49 0.32 -13.61
C ASN A 207 -9.96 -1.11 -13.81
N ALA A 208 -8.74 -1.35 -13.33
CA ALA A 208 -8.08 -2.64 -13.43
C ALA A 208 -7.26 -2.90 -12.17
N VAL A 209 -7.48 -4.04 -11.53
CA VAL A 209 -6.69 -4.45 -10.36
C VAL A 209 -5.50 -5.30 -10.82
N PRO A 210 -4.28 -5.01 -10.35
CA PRO A 210 -3.09 -5.76 -10.75
C PRO A 210 -3.14 -7.20 -10.22
N PRO A 211 -2.44 -8.15 -10.88
CA PRO A 211 -2.40 -9.52 -10.42
C PRO A 211 -1.49 -9.67 -9.19
N THR A 212 -1.81 -10.67 -8.36
CA THR A 212 -0.82 -11.33 -7.53
C THR A 212 -0.13 -12.41 -8.38
N LEU A 213 1.07 -12.11 -8.86
CA LEU A 213 1.89 -13.11 -9.57
C LEU A 213 2.31 -14.24 -8.61
N ASN A 214 2.66 -15.39 -9.19
CA ASN A 214 3.15 -16.59 -8.48
C ASN A 214 2.20 -17.23 -7.45
N LEU A 215 0.98 -16.71 -7.30
CA LEU A 215 -0.12 -17.31 -6.53
C LEU A 215 -0.81 -18.41 -7.36
N GLN A 216 -0.28 -19.63 -7.25
CA GLN A 216 -0.78 -20.83 -7.92
C GLN A 216 -1.77 -21.59 -7.03
N LYS A 217 -1.45 -21.69 -5.74
CA LYS A 217 -2.26 -22.37 -4.76
C LYS A 217 -2.30 -21.55 -3.47
N PRO A 218 -3.40 -20.82 -3.20
CA PRO A 218 -3.55 -20.09 -1.96
C PRO A 218 -3.40 -20.99 -0.73
N SER A 219 -2.80 -20.44 0.33
CA SER A 219 -2.74 -21.07 1.65
C SER A 219 -4.13 -21.29 2.24
N GLU A 220 -4.22 -22.24 3.16
CA GLU A 220 -5.44 -22.44 3.96
C GLU A 220 -5.86 -21.13 4.67
N GLY A 221 -7.15 -20.81 4.65
CA GLY A 221 -7.69 -19.58 5.22
C GLY A 221 -7.56 -18.32 4.35
N CYS A 222 -6.72 -18.34 3.30
CA CYS A 222 -6.55 -17.21 2.37
C CYS A 222 -7.66 -17.20 1.29
N ASP A 223 -8.87 -16.82 1.67
CA ASP A 223 -10.11 -16.99 0.87
C ASP A 223 -10.72 -15.69 0.32
N LEU A 224 -9.95 -14.60 0.26
CA LEU A 224 -10.38 -13.37 -0.41
C LEU A 224 -10.17 -13.50 -1.93
N ASP A 225 -10.75 -12.60 -2.72
CA ASP A 225 -10.42 -12.47 -4.15
C ASP A 225 -9.00 -11.88 -4.32
N LEU A 226 -7.99 -12.77 -4.27
CA LEU A 226 -6.56 -12.43 -4.27
C LEU A 226 -5.97 -12.11 -5.66
N VAL A 227 -6.82 -12.02 -6.69
CA VAL A 227 -6.45 -11.70 -8.08
C VAL A 227 -5.25 -12.53 -8.60
N PRO A 228 -5.33 -13.87 -8.60
CA PRO A 228 -4.19 -14.72 -8.94
C PRO A 228 -3.80 -14.61 -10.42
N LEU A 229 -2.50 -14.43 -10.68
CA LEU A 229 -1.80 -14.58 -11.96
C LEU A 229 -2.15 -13.60 -13.09
N LYS A 230 -3.39 -13.12 -13.18
CA LYS A 230 -3.87 -12.24 -14.25
C LYS A 230 -4.62 -11.04 -13.68
N SER A 231 -4.34 -9.87 -14.24
CA SER A 231 -5.08 -8.66 -13.91
C SER A 231 -6.57 -8.86 -14.17
N LYS A 232 -7.40 -8.24 -13.33
CA LYS A 232 -8.85 -8.31 -13.41
C LYS A 232 -9.40 -6.91 -13.67
N HIS A 233 -10.24 -6.77 -14.69
CA HIS A 233 -11.00 -5.55 -14.90
C HIS A 233 -12.03 -5.39 -13.78
N ARG A 234 -12.07 -4.21 -13.16
CA ARG A 234 -12.98 -3.88 -12.06
C ARG A 234 -13.14 -2.36 -11.99
N ILE A 235 -14.36 -1.87 -11.80
CA ILE A 235 -14.55 -0.45 -11.48
C ILE A 235 -13.95 -0.19 -10.10
N VAL A 236 -12.91 0.63 -10.02
CA VAL A 236 -12.24 0.98 -8.76
C VAL A 236 -12.47 2.46 -8.51
N ARG A 237 -13.38 2.79 -7.59
CA ARG A 237 -13.61 4.16 -7.13
C ARG A 237 -12.74 4.47 -5.93
N VAL A 238 -12.50 3.49 -5.07
CA VAL A 238 -11.65 3.64 -3.90
C VAL A 238 -10.69 2.46 -3.79
N ALA A 239 -9.41 2.77 -3.67
CA ALA A 239 -8.36 1.82 -3.37
C ALA A 239 -7.75 2.10 -2.00
N LEU A 240 -7.48 1.04 -1.25
CA LEU A 240 -6.77 1.08 0.02
C LEU A 240 -5.36 0.48 -0.18
N SER A 241 -4.32 1.24 0.15
CA SER A 241 -2.92 0.82 0.00
C SER A 241 -2.29 0.63 1.38
N ASN A 242 -1.97 -0.61 1.73
CA ASN A 242 -1.31 -0.96 2.98
C ASN A 242 0.21 -1.00 2.81
N SER A 243 0.91 -0.45 3.81
CA SER A 243 2.36 -0.59 3.92
C SER A 243 2.75 -0.73 5.38
N PHE A 244 3.24 -1.91 5.76
CA PHE A 244 3.50 -2.27 7.16
C PHE A 244 5.01 -2.47 7.38
N GLY A 245 5.61 -1.59 8.16
CA GLY A 245 7.03 -1.57 8.42
C GLY A 245 7.45 -2.52 9.54
N PHE A 246 8.65 -3.09 9.42
CA PHE A 246 9.38 -3.66 10.56
C PHE A 246 9.35 -2.73 11.77
N GLY A 247 9.36 -3.31 12.97
CA GLY A 247 9.14 -2.58 14.22
C GLY A 247 7.69 -2.16 14.45
N GLY A 248 6.76 -2.61 13.61
CA GLY A 248 5.32 -2.38 13.77
C GLY A 248 4.88 -0.98 13.39
N THR A 249 5.52 -0.35 12.41
CA THR A 249 5.17 0.99 11.93
C THR A 249 4.24 0.90 10.73
N ASN A 250 2.93 1.01 10.96
CA ASN A 250 1.94 0.70 9.93
C ASN A 250 1.38 1.96 9.30
N ALA A 251 1.29 2.00 7.98
CA ALA A 251 0.64 3.05 7.21
C ALA A 251 -0.45 2.46 6.31
N THR A 252 -1.55 3.19 6.19
CA THR A 252 -2.58 2.90 5.19
C THR A 252 -3.02 4.20 4.52
N LEU A 253 -3.00 4.22 3.19
CA LEU A 253 -3.49 5.31 2.36
C LEU A 253 -4.79 4.91 1.67
N ILE A 254 -5.76 5.83 1.64
CA ILE A 254 -6.97 5.71 0.82
C ILE A 254 -6.79 6.61 -0.39
N VAL A 255 -6.88 6.01 -1.57
CA VAL A 255 -6.86 6.71 -2.85
C VAL A 255 -8.25 6.63 -3.46
N LYS A 256 -8.83 7.78 -3.79
CA LYS A 256 -10.21 7.88 -4.29
C LYS A 256 -10.22 8.52 -5.67
N LYS A 257 -11.12 8.03 -6.53
CA LYS A 257 -11.38 8.63 -7.83
C LYS A 257 -11.81 10.08 -7.65
N CYS A 258 -11.03 10.99 -8.20
CA CYS A 258 -11.35 12.40 -8.21
C CYS A 258 -11.96 12.74 -9.58
N VAL A 259 -13.07 13.49 -9.58
CA VAL A 259 -13.61 14.07 -10.80
C VAL A 259 -13.40 15.56 -10.68
N ALA A 260 -12.46 16.11 -11.47
CA ALA A 260 -12.30 17.55 -11.56
C ALA A 260 -13.64 18.16 -11.99
N PRO A 261 -14.17 19.19 -11.29
CA PRO A 261 -15.41 19.82 -11.68
C PRO A 261 -15.25 20.35 -13.10
N GLU A 262 -16.23 20.06 -13.97
CA GLU A 262 -16.37 20.77 -15.23
C GLU A 262 -16.34 22.27 -14.91
N SER A 263 -15.46 23.00 -15.60
CA SER A 263 -15.07 24.39 -15.34
C SER A 263 -16.25 25.31 -15.00
N LYS A 264 -16.70 25.30 -13.74
CA LYS A 264 -17.54 26.35 -13.19
C LYS A 264 -16.57 27.41 -12.71
N LYS A 265 -16.69 28.61 -13.27
CA LYS A 265 -15.95 29.81 -12.86
C LYS A 265 -16.04 29.95 -11.33
N ILE A 266 -15.03 29.47 -10.61
CA ILE A 266 -14.91 29.62 -9.18
C ILE A 266 -14.62 31.10 -8.96
N LYS A 267 -15.56 31.84 -8.37
CA LYS A 267 -15.31 33.21 -7.92
C LYS A 267 -14.22 33.13 -6.85
N ALA A 268 -13.10 33.79 -7.10
CA ALA A 268 -12.03 33.94 -6.11
C ALA A 268 -12.63 34.42 -4.78
N ARG A 269 -12.24 33.78 -3.67
CA ARG A 269 -12.49 34.34 -2.34
C ARG A 269 -11.72 35.66 -2.20
N PRO A 270 -12.27 36.65 -1.47
CA PRO A 270 -11.61 37.92 -1.22
C PRO A 270 -10.32 37.76 -0.40
#